data_AF-A0AAN5Q4P3-F1
#
_entry.id   AF-A0AAN5Q4P3-F1
#
_cell.length_a   1.000
_cell.length_b   1.000
_cell.length_c   1.000
_cell.angle_alpha   90.00
_cell.angle_beta   90.00
_cell.angle_gamma   90.00
#
_symmetry.space_group_name_H-M   'P 1'
#
loop_
_entity.id
_entity.type
_entity.pdbx_description
1 polymer ?
#
loop_
_entity_poly.entity_id
_entity_poly.type
_entity_poly.pdbx_seq_one_letter_code
_entity_poly.pdbx_strand_id
1 'polypeptide(L)'
;MTIQKGLHERRALKISIAVTFLLAVVGILFGLLSGSLAIVFDGMFNMVDTVISILAFFVARLLTSKGNRRFQYGYWHIEPMVLVLNGSILILLCTYALVNAIGSLMSGGHELNFDWAFVFALLVFFLSTGMYFYLVKTNRKIKSEFLRLDIQSWLMSALISTSLLLAFGIAALLHGGAYGYFTPYIDPLILAILTAFLIFVPMSAVRDAMRDIFRIAPVGLDERIREFLDELIKQHDFKTYTSYVAKIGRAQFIEIHIVVPMDYPISSIETLDKIRNEIALAIGEDTPQRWLTIAFTANENWI
;
A
#
# COMPACT_ATOMS: atom_id res chain seq x y z
N MET A 1 19.06 10.15 -15.58
CA MET A 1 17.64 10.02 -15.22
C MET A 1 17.15 11.41 -14.82
N THR A 2 16.40 12.07 -15.72
CA THR A 2 16.44 13.53 -15.93
C THR A 2 15.62 14.34 -14.91
N ILE A 3 16.17 15.45 -14.43
CA ILE A 3 15.57 16.44 -13.50
C ILE A 3 14.12 16.82 -13.89
N GLN A 4 13.84 16.83 -15.20
CA GLN A 4 12.51 17.10 -15.76
C GLN A 4 11.44 16.06 -15.33
N LYS A 5 11.79 14.77 -15.21
CA LYS A 5 10.85 13.73 -14.75
C LYS A 5 10.47 13.93 -13.27
N GLY A 6 11.43 14.28 -12.42
CA GLY A 6 11.20 14.55 -10.99
C GLY A 6 10.36 15.81 -10.74
N LEU A 7 10.46 16.84 -11.61
CA LEU A 7 9.60 18.02 -11.54
C LEU A 7 8.15 17.73 -11.94
N HIS A 8 7.94 16.89 -12.97
CA HIS A 8 6.59 16.47 -13.37
C HIS A 8 5.94 15.56 -12.32
N GLU A 9 6.70 14.65 -11.72
CA GLU A 9 6.27 13.82 -10.59
C GLU A 9 5.81 14.67 -9.41
N ARG A 10 6.64 15.62 -8.95
CA ARG A 10 6.28 16.51 -7.83
C ARG A 10 5.05 17.36 -8.13
N ARG A 11 4.87 17.81 -9.37
CA ARG A 11 3.66 18.55 -9.77
C ARG A 11 2.43 17.65 -9.73
N ALA A 12 2.50 16.44 -10.30
CA ALA A 12 1.39 15.49 -10.29
C ALA A 12 0.97 15.13 -8.86
N LEU A 13 1.92 14.82 -7.98
CA LEU A 13 1.64 14.52 -6.56
C LEU A 13 1.05 15.71 -5.81
N LYS A 14 1.53 16.94 -6.05
CA LYS A 14 0.95 18.14 -5.44
C LYS A 14 -0.49 18.38 -5.90
N ILE A 15 -0.77 18.17 -7.18
CA ILE A 15 -2.12 18.27 -7.73
C ILE A 15 -3.00 17.20 -7.09
N SER A 16 -2.54 15.96 -7.03
CA SER A 16 -3.26 14.86 -6.37
C SER A 16 -3.65 15.21 -4.94
N ILE A 17 -2.68 15.56 -4.10
CA ILE A 17 -2.92 15.93 -2.69
C ILE A 17 -3.92 17.09 -2.58
N ALA A 18 -3.79 18.12 -3.44
CA ALA A 18 -4.69 19.26 -3.41
C ALA A 18 -6.14 18.87 -3.80
N VAL A 19 -6.31 18.02 -4.80
CA VAL A 19 -7.63 17.56 -5.24
C VAL A 19 -8.24 16.61 -4.21
N THR A 20 -7.48 15.66 -3.66
CA THR A 20 -7.97 14.74 -2.61
C THR A 20 -8.38 15.51 -1.36
N PHE A 21 -7.59 16.49 -0.93
CA PHE A 21 -7.93 17.35 0.20
C PHE A 21 -9.22 18.14 -0.05
N LEU A 22 -9.37 18.71 -1.25
CA LEU A 22 -10.57 19.46 -1.62
C LEU A 22 -11.79 18.54 -1.65
N LEU A 23 -11.67 17.34 -2.23
CA LEU A 23 -12.75 16.33 -2.21
C LEU A 23 -13.11 15.91 -0.78
N ALA A 24 -12.13 15.75 0.10
CA ALA A 24 -12.36 15.40 1.49
C ALA A 24 -13.19 16.48 2.21
N VAL A 25 -12.79 17.75 2.08
CA VAL A 25 -13.48 18.88 2.73
C VAL A 25 -14.89 19.05 2.15
N VAL A 26 -15.01 19.07 0.82
CA VAL A 26 -16.31 19.25 0.16
C VAL A 26 -17.22 18.05 0.46
N GLY A 27 -16.71 16.82 0.45
CA GLY A 27 -17.46 15.61 0.78
C GLY A 27 -18.00 15.62 2.20
N ILE A 28 -17.18 16.00 3.19
CA ILE A 28 -17.66 16.12 4.58
C ILE A 28 -18.74 17.21 4.69
N LEU A 29 -18.53 18.38 4.10
CA LEU A 29 -19.51 19.49 4.16
C LEU A 29 -20.83 19.12 3.47
N PHE A 30 -20.78 18.61 2.22
CA PHE A 30 -21.97 18.22 1.49
C PHE A 30 -22.66 17.01 2.10
N GLY A 31 -21.92 16.05 2.66
CA GLY A 31 -22.48 14.92 3.39
C GLY A 31 -23.29 15.37 4.61
N LEU A 32 -22.74 16.30 5.40
CA LEU A 32 -23.45 16.88 6.55
C LEU A 32 -24.68 17.70 6.13
N LEU A 33 -24.58 18.49 5.05
CA LEU A 33 -25.71 19.29 4.54
C LEU A 33 -26.82 18.44 3.91
N SER A 34 -26.46 17.33 3.26
CA SER A 34 -27.41 16.41 2.62
C SER A 34 -28.01 15.38 3.58
N GLY A 35 -27.40 15.20 4.77
CA GLY A 35 -27.76 14.16 5.73
C GLY A 35 -27.25 12.77 5.36
N SER A 36 -26.39 12.65 4.33
CA SER A 36 -25.86 11.37 3.87
C SER A 36 -24.63 10.93 4.67
N LEU A 37 -24.78 9.87 5.45
CA LEU A 37 -23.66 9.27 6.18
C LEU A 37 -22.67 8.62 5.21
N ALA A 38 -23.13 8.14 4.05
CA ALA A 38 -22.27 7.52 3.05
C ALA A 38 -21.34 8.53 2.36
N ILE A 39 -21.84 9.73 2.07
CA ILE A 39 -21.02 10.83 1.54
C ILE A 39 -20.04 11.36 2.60
N VAL A 40 -20.48 11.49 3.86
CA VAL A 40 -19.58 11.86 4.96
C VAL A 40 -18.45 10.84 5.09
N PHE A 41 -18.75 9.54 5.01
CA PHE A 41 -17.75 8.48 5.05
C PHE A 41 -16.72 8.60 3.92
N ASP A 42 -17.15 8.82 2.67
CA ASP A 42 -16.24 9.04 1.54
C ASP A 42 -15.35 10.28 1.77
N GLY A 43 -15.90 11.38 2.29
CA GLY A 43 -15.13 12.55 2.68
C GLY A 43 -14.09 12.28 3.77
N MET A 44 -14.47 11.54 4.81
CA MET A 44 -13.56 11.13 5.89
C MET A 44 -12.46 10.17 5.40
N PHE A 45 -12.81 9.23 4.51
CA PHE A 45 -11.86 8.32 3.88
C PHE A 45 -10.78 9.10 3.12
N ASN A 46 -11.19 10.04 2.26
CA ASN A 46 -10.29 10.93 1.53
C ASN A 46 -9.45 11.83 2.45
N MET A 47 -10.00 12.26 3.59
CA MET A 47 -9.26 13.05 4.59
C MET A 47 -8.14 12.22 5.22
N VAL A 48 -8.44 11.00 5.66
CA VAL A 48 -7.45 10.08 6.24
C VAL A 48 -6.35 9.78 5.21
N ASP A 49 -6.74 9.45 3.97
CA ASP A 49 -5.80 9.18 2.89
C ASP A 49 -4.90 10.38 2.60
N THR A 50 -5.44 11.60 2.64
CA THR A 50 -4.64 12.83 2.48
C THR A 50 -3.59 12.99 3.59
N VAL A 51 -4.00 12.83 4.85
CA VAL A 51 -3.10 12.97 6.02
C VAL A 51 -1.98 11.92 5.96
N ILE A 52 -2.33 10.67 5.63
CA ILE A 52 -1.36 9.59 5.49
C ILE A 52 -0.44 9.83 4.29
N SER A 53 -0.96 10.32 3.16
CA SER A 53 -0.15 10.65 1.97
C SER A 53 0.88 11.74 2.28
N ILE A 54 0.50 12.75 3.07
CA ILE A 54 1.43 13.76 3.56
C ILE A 54 2.50 13.13 4.46
N LEU A 55 2.11 12.26 5.39
CA LEU A 55 3.05 11.55 6.26
C LEU A 55 4.01 10.66 5.44
N ALA A 56 3.48 9.90 4.49
CA ALA A 56 4.25 9.06 3.57
C ALA A 56 5.22 9.87 2.73
N PHE A 57 4.85 11.08 2.30
CA PHE A 57 5.75 11.99 1.60
C PHE A 57 6.94 12.42 2.48
N PHE A 58 6.71 12.73 3.76
CA PHE A 58 7.80 13.04 4.69
C PHE A 58 8.69 11.82 4.95
N VAL A 59 8.10 10.64 5.14
CA VAL A 59 8.84 9.39 5.33
C VAL A 59 9.66 9.03 4.10
N ALA A 60 9.12 9.17 2.90
CA ALA A 60 9.84 9.00 1.64
C ALA A 60 11.10 9.87 1.57
N ARG A 61 10.99 11.13 2.00
CA ARG A 61 12.14 12.05 2.06
C ARG A 61 13.15 11.60 3.11
N LEU A 62 12.71 11.08 4.25
CA LEU A 62 13.59 10.52 5.28
C LEU A 62 14.33 9.26 4.79
N LEU A 63 13.65 8.39 4.04
CA LEU A 63 14.20 7.15 3.47
C LEU A 63 15.29 7.38 2.43
N THR A 64 15.25 8.52 1.73
CA THR A 64 16.29 8.92 0.77
C THR A 64 17.51 9.57 1.43
N SER A 65 17.44 9.89 2.73
CA SER A 65 18.61 10.31 3.50
C SER A 65 19.52 9.12 3.74
N LYS A 66 20.83 9.28 3.46
CA LYS A 66 21.84 8.33 3.96
C LYS A 66 21.67 8.23 5.48
N GLY A 67 21.62 7.01 6.03
CA GLY A 67 21.37 6.74 7.44
C GLY A 67 22.26 7.58 8.37
N ASN A 68 21.81 7.80 9.61
CA ASN A 68 22.61 8.52 10.62
C ASN A 68 23.45 7.53 11.44
N ARG A 69 24.48 7.97 12.17
CA ARG A 69 25.33 7.11 13.03
C ARG A 69 24.52 6.24 14.01
N ARG A 70 23.31 6.69 14.40
CA ARG A 70 22.35 5.93 15.23
C ARG A 70 21.45 4.97 14.43
N PHE A 71 21.15 5.29 13.16
CA PHE A 71 20.30 4.50 12.27
C PHE A 71 21.14 4.00 11.09
N GLN A 72 22.02 3.03 11.38
CA GLN A 72 23.01 2.53 10.42
C GLN A 72 22.38 1.76 9.25
N TYR A 73 21.25 1.10 9.48
CA TYR A 73 20.46 0.40 8.46
C TYR A 73 19.48 1.32 7.71
N GLY A 74 19.54 2.64 7.95
CA GLY A 74 18.58 3.60 7.40
C GLY A 74 17.22 3.55 8.10
N TYR A 75 16.19 4.08 7.43
CA TYR A 75 14.86 4.28 8.01
C TYR A 75 13.78 3.38 7.40
N TRP A 76 14.16 2.32 6.68
CA TRP A 76 13.25 1.47 5.89
C TRP A 76 12.11 0.87 6.71
N HIS A 77 12.32 0.62 8.00
CA HIS A 77 11.30 0.12 8.92
C HIS A 77 10.14 1.10 9.20
N ILE A 78 10.32 2.41 8.91
CA ILE A 78 9.26 3.42 9.11
C ILE A 78 8.16 3.26 8.05
N GLU A 79 8.51 2.82 6.84
CA GLU A 79 7.56 2.64 5.74
C GLU A 79 6.42 1.66 6.11
N PRO A 80 6.70 0.41 6.54
CA PRO A 80 5.62 -0.50 6.94
C PRO A 80 4.90 -0.04 8.20
N MET A 81 5.53 0.71 9.12
CA MET A 81 4.84 1.29 10.29
C MET A 81 3.76 2.31 9.88
N VAL A 82 4.04 3.16 8.88
CA VAL A 82 3.04 4.09 8.34
C VAL A 82 1.90 3.35 7.67
N LEU A 83 2.19 2.27 6.94
CA LEU A 83 1.16 1.44 6.30
C LEU A 83 0.25 0.75 7.33
N VAL A 84 0.81 0.21 8.42
CA VAL A 84 0.03 -0.35 9.54
C VAL A 84 -0.85 0.72 10.18
N LEU A 85 -0.30 1.92 10.44
CA LEU A 85 -1.07 3.03 11.00
C LEU A 85 -2.24 3.43 10.10
N ASN A 86 -1.98 3.60 8.79
CA ASN A 86 -3.02 3.93 7.80
C ASN A 86 -4.12 2.88 7.79
N GLY A 87 -3.75 1.62 7.57
CA GLY A 87 -4.72 0.54 7.49
C GLY A 87 -5.51 0.37 8.79
N SER A 88 -4.89 0.56 9.96
CA SER A 88 -5.58 0.52 11.25
C SER A 88 -6.61 1.63 11.41
N ILE A 89 -6.28 2.87 11.01
CA ILE A 89 -7.23 4.00 11.03
C ILE A 89 -8.39 3.75 10.07
N LEU A 90 -8.10 3.24 8.86
CA LEU A 90 -9.15 2.93 7.87
C LEU A 90 -10.05 1.79 8.32
N ILE A 91 -9.51 0.74 8.96
CA ILE A 91 -10.30 -0.32 9.57
C ILE A 91 -11.22 0.25 10.64
N LEU A 92 -10.69 1.09 11.54
CA LEU A 92 -11.48 1.74 12.58
C LEU A 92 -12.59 2.61 11.99
N LEU A 93 -12.28 3.40 10.95
CA LEU A 93 -13.26 4.22 10.23
C LEU A 93 -14.36 3.37 9.59
N CYS A 94 -14.00 2.26 8.93
CA CYS A 94 -14.96 1.33 8.34
C CYS A 94 -15.85 0.68 9.40
N THR A 95 -15.27 0.21 10.51
CA THR A 95 -16.03 -0.39 11.62
C THR A 95 -16.97 0.62 12.25
N TYR A 96 -16.51 1.86 12.48
CA TYR A 96 -17.34 2.94 13.01
C TYR A 96 -18.51 3.27 12.07
N ALA A 97 -18.23 3.40 10.77
CA ALA A 97 -19.25 3.67 9.77
C ALA A 97 -20.25 2.51 9.64
N LEU A 98 -19.79 1.26 9.70
CA LEU A 98 -20.64 0.07 9.68
C LEU A 98 -21.58 0.01 10.89
N VAL A 99 -21.07 0.26 12.11
CA VAL A 99 -21.89 0.29 13.32
C VAL A 99 -22.95 1.39 13.24
N ASN A 100 -22.58 2.60 12.78
CA ASN A 100 -23.54 3.69 12.58
C ASN A 100 -24.57 3.36 11.50
N ALA A 101 -24.15 2.72 10.40
CA ALA A 101 -25.06 2.30 9.34
C ALA A 101 -26.09 1.28 9.84
N ILE A 102 -25.66 0.27 10.60
CA ILE A 102 -26.55 -0.71 11.23
C ILE A 102 -27.47 -0.03 12.25
N GLY A 103 -26.94 0.84 13.10
CA GLY A 103 -27.72 1.60 14.06
C GLY A 103 -28.79 2.46 13.39
N SER A 104 -28.44 3.12 12.28
CA SER A 104 -29.36 3.91 11.48
C SER A 104 -30.44 3.05 10.81
N LEU A 105 -30.11 1.86 10.31
CA LEU A 105 -31.10 0.92 9.78
C LEU A 105 -32.09 0.49 10.86
N MET A 106 -31.61 0.26 12.08
CA MET A 106 -32.46 -0.14 13.21
C MET A 106 -33.32 1.00 13.75
N SER A 107 -32.88 2.26 13.67
CA SER A 107 -33.60 3.43 14.17
C SER A 107 -34.64 4.02 13.19
N GLY A 108 -34.86 3.37 12.05
CA GLY A 108 -35.86 3.81 11.06
C GLY A 108 -35.31 4.56 9.84
N GLY A 109 -33.98 4.56 9.63
CA GLY A 109 -33.33 5.28 8.54
C GLY A 109 -33.20 6.78 8.80
N HIS A 110 -32.73 7.53 7.80
CA HIS A 110 -32.65 9.00 7.85
C HIS A 110 -33.15 9.60 6.53
N GLU A 111 -33.84 10.73 6.61
CA GLU A 111 -34.23 11.47 5.42
C GLU A 111 -33.02 12.09 4.75
N LEU A 112 -33.00 12.01 3.42
CA LEU A 112 -31.84 12.36 2.63
C LEU A 112 -32.30 13.19 1.43
N ASN A 113 -31.59 14.30 1.19
CA ASN A 113 -31.84 15.13 0.02
C ASN A 113 -31.16 14.50 -1.21
N PHE A 114 -31.88 13.59 -1.88
CA PHE A 114 -31.38 12.79 -3.01
C PHE A 114 -30.84 13.65 -4.16
N ASP A 115 -31.48 14.77 -4.47
CA ASP A 115 -31.10 15.63 -5.60
C ASP A 115 -29.68 16.17 -5.43
N TRP A 116 -29.33 16.65 -4.23
CA TRP A 116 -28.00 17.18 -3.95
C TRP A 116 -26.96 16.06 -3.79
N ALA A 117 -27.34 14.95 -3.15
CA ALA A 117 -26.46 13.80 -2.96
C ALA A 117 -26.05 13.14 -4.30
N PHE A 118 -26.98 13.02 -5.24
CA PHE A 118 -26.72 12.44 -6.57
C PHE A 118 -25.78 13.33 -7.39
N VAL A 119 -26.05 14.64 -7.45
CA VAL A 119 -25.18 15.59 -8.17
C VAL A 119 -23.76 15.58 -7.60
N PHE A 120 -23.65 15.52 -6.27
CA PHE A 120 -22.36 15.42 -5.61
C PHE A 120 -21.63 14.11 -5.93
N ALA A 121 -22.31 12.96 -5.81
CA ALA A 121 -21.73 11.65 -6.14
C ALA A 121 -21.26 11.59 -7.61
N LEU A 122 -22.01 12.21 -8.53
CA LEU A 122 -21.64 12.30 -9.94
C LEU A 122 -20.37 13.13 -10.14
N LEU A 123 -20.26 14.28 -9.48
CA LEU A 123 -19.06 15.13 -9.51
C LEU A 123 -17.84 14.36 -8.99
N VAL A 124 -17.96 13.74 -7.82
CA VAL A 124 -16.86 12.98 -7.20
C VAL A 124 -16.45 11.81 -8.10
N PHE A 125 -17.40 11.06 -8.67
CA PHE A 125 -17.13 9.96 -9.58
C PHE A 125 -16.30 10.39 -10.80
N PHE A 126 -16.68 11.49 -11.46
CA PHE A 126 -15.93 11.98 -12.61
C PHE A 126 -14.55 12.50 -12.22
N LEU A 127 -14.43 13.16 -11.07
CA LEU A 127 -13.16 13.70 -10.61
C LEU A 127 -12.20 12.58 -10.20
N SER A 128 -12.69 11.59 -9.46
CA SER A 128 -11.90 10.46 -8.98
C SER A 128 -11.42 9.57 -10.12
N THR A 129 -12.33 9.23 -11.03
CA THR A 129 -12.03 8.45 -12.23
C THR A 129 -11.10 9.22 -13.16
N GLY A 130 -11.33 10.52 -13.35
CA GLY A 130 -10.48 11.39 -14.17
C GLY A 130 -9.05 11.49 -13.63
N MET A 131 -8.90 11.67 -12.31
CA MET A 131 -7.60 11.69 -11.63
C MET A 131 -6.89 10.33 -11.73
N TYR A 132 -7.60 9.22 -11.51
CA TYR A 132 -7.05 7.88 -11.71
C TYR A 132 -6.43 7.72 -13.11
N PHE A 133 -7.17 8.04 -14.18
CA PHE A 133 -6.66 7.93 -15.55
C PHE A 133 -5.51 8.91 -15.83
N TYR A 134 -5.59 10.14 -15.30
CA TYR A 134 -4.52 11.13 -15.42
C TYR A 134 -3.21 10.63 -14.80
N LEU A 135 -3.27 10.08 -13.58
CA LEU A 135 -2.09 9.53 -12.90
C LEU A 135 -1.56 8.28 -13.60
N VAL A 136 -2.44 7.35 -14.03
CA VAL A 136 -2.02 6.15 -14.79
C VAL A 136 -1.27 6.56 -16.06
N LYS A 137 -1.80 7.51 -16.82
CA LYS A 137 -1.17 8.01 -18.06
C LYS A 137 0.17 8.68 -17.79
N THR A 138 0.25 9.46 -16.70
CA THR A 138 1.48 10.14 -16.28
C THR A 138 2.53 9.15 -15.81
N ASN A 139 2.12 8.17 -15.01
CA ASN A 139 3.02 7.18 -14.44
C ASN A 139 3.59 6.22 -15.48
N ARG A 140 2.89 5.93 -16.58
CA ARG A 140 3.45 5.17 -17.72
C ARG A 140 4.74 5.79 -18.27
N LYS A 141 4.91 7.12 -18.17
CA LYS A 141 6.09 7.86 -18.66
C LYS A 141 7.18 8.01 -17.59
N ILE A 142 6.78 8.16 -16.33
CA ILE A 142 7.68 8.44 -15.20
C ILE A 142 8.20 7.14 -14.57
N LYS A 143 7.35 6.11 -14.46
CA LYS A 143 7.59 4.85 -13.72
C LYS A 143 8.00 5.11 -12.28
N SER A 144 7.21 5.92 -11.57
CA SER A 144 7.42 6.23 -10.15
C SER A 144 6.55 5.33 -9.27
N GLU A 145 7.16 4.79 -8.21
CA GLU A 145 6.47 4.02 -7.18
C GLU A 145 5.52 4.89 -6.35
N PHE A 146 5.85 6.17 -6.12
CA PHE A 146 4.97 7.08 -5.39
C PHE A 146 3.69 7.38 -6.17
N LEU A 147 3.79 7.53 -7.50
CA LEU A 147 2.59 7.65 -8.33
C LEU A 147 1.77 6.36 -8.35
N ARG A 148 2.38 5.17 -8.19
CA ARG A 148 1.61 3.91 -8.13
C ARG A 148 0.74 3.84 -6.87
N LEU A 149 1.26 4.30 -5.73
CA LEU A 149 0.49 4.36 -4.49
C LEU A 149 -0.70 5.30 -4.63
N ASP A 150 -0.46 6.48 -5.17
CA ASP A 150 -1.49 7.50 -5.40
C ASP A 150 -2.56 7.02 -6.40
N ILE A 151 -2.17 6.27 -7.45
CA ILE A 151 -3.09 5.59 -8.37
C ILE A 151 -4.00 4.59 -7.62
N GLN A 152 -3.48 3.85 -6.64
CA GLN A 152 -4.29 2.92 -5.86
C GLN A 152 -5.31 3.65 -4.98
N SER A 153 -4.93 4.75 -4.32
CA SER A 153 -5.87 5.57 -3.56
C SER A 153 -6.98 6.16 -4.44
N TRP A 154 -6.64 6.66 -5.64
CA TRP A 154 -7.63 7.15 -6.60
C TRP A 154 -8.53 6.04 -7.16
N LEU A 155 -8.01 4.84 -7.34
CA LEU A 155 -8.82 3.67 -7.72
C LEU A 155 -9.84 3.34 -6.63
N MET A 156 -9.43 3.34 -5.36
CA MET A 156 -10.33 3.11 -4.23
C MET A 156 -11.41 4.19 -4.15
N SER A 157 -11.03 5.45 -4.29
CA SER A 157 -11.96 6.59 -4.31
C SER A 157 -12.95 6.51 -5.49
N ALA A 158 -12.48 6.06 -6.65
CA ALA A 158 -13.34 5.80 -7.82
C ALA A 158 -14.33 4.66 -7.57
N LEU A 159 -13.90 3.57 -6.92
CA LEU A 159 -14.79 2.47 -6.56
C LEU A 159 -15.87 2.92 -5.56
N ILE A 160 -15.49 3.63 -4.50
CA ILE A 160 -16.42 4.18 -3.50
C ILE A 160 -17.45 5.09 -4.18
N SER A 161 -16.98 6.08 -4.96
CA SER A 161 -17.87 7.03 -5.64
C SER A 161 -18.76 6.36 -6.70
N THR A 162 -18.29 5.32 -7.38
CA THR A 162 -19.13 4.51 -8.29
C THR A 162 -20.24 3.80 -7.53
N SER A 163 -19.92 3.17 -6.39
CA SER A 163 -20.91 2.51 -5.54
C SER A 163 -21.96 3.49 -5.01
N LEU A 164 -21.54 4.67 -4.56
CA LEU A 164 -22.45 5.74 -4.15
C LEU A 164 -23.33 6.21 -5.30
N LEU A 165 -22.74 6.47 -6.47
CA LEU A 165 -23.46 6.95 -7.65
C LEU A 165 -24.52 5.94 -8.13
N LEU A 166 -24.15 4.67 -8.23
CA LEU A 166 -25.08 3.60 -8.61
C LEU A 166 -26.27 3.56 -7.65
N ALA A 167 -25.99 3.66 -6.36
CA ALA A 167 -26.98 3.43 -5.35
C ALA A 167 -27.90 4.66 -5.12
N PHE A 168 -27.37 5.89 -5.22
CA PHE A 168 -28.22 7.08 -5.32
C PHE A 168 -28.98 7.16 -6.64
N GLY A 169 -28.43 6.66 -7.74
CA GLY A 169 -29.15 6.55 -9.02
C GLY A 169 -30.36 5.62 -8.92
N ILE A 170 -30.20 4.45 -8.29
CA ILE A 170 -31.30 3.53 -7.99
C ILE A 170 -32.31 4.20 -7.05
N ALA A 171 -31.84 4.90 -6.01
CA ALA A 171 -32.72 5.60 -5.08
C ALA A 171 -33.57 6.70 -5.75
N ALA A 172 -32.96 7.49 -6.64
CA ALA A 172 -33.64 8.54 -7.39
C ALA A 172 -34.71 7.97 -8.34
N LEU A 173 -34.45 6.81 -8.97
CA LEU A 173 -35.45 6.12 -9.81
C LEU A 173 -36.63 5.55 -9.01
N LEU A 174 -36.41 5.20 -7.73
CA LEU A 174 -37.45 4.71 -6.83
C LEU A 174 -38.21 5.84 -6.13
N HIS A 175 -37.66 7.06 -6.13
CA HIS A 175 -38.26 8.24 -5.53
C HIS A 175 -39.53 8.64 -6.30
N GLY A 176 -40.68 8.66 -5.61
CA GLY A 176 -41.99 8.95 -6.21
C GLY A 176 -42.78 7.72 -6.71
N GLY A 177 -42.26 6.50 -6.57
CA GLY A 177 -42.98 5.24 -6.84
C GLY A 177 -43.61 4.61 -5.59
N ALA A 178 -44.26 3.44 -5.75
CA ALA A 178 -44.91 2.68 -4.68
C ALA A 178 -43.97 2.21 -3.53
N TYR A 179 -42.65 2.38 -3.67
CA TYR A 179 -41.61 1.93 -2.74
C TYR A 179 -40.91 3.07 -1.98
N GLY A 180 -41.46 4.30 -1.99
CA GLY A 180 -40.88 5.47 -1.30
C GLY A 180 -40.65 5.30 0.22
N TYR A 181 -41.28 4.32 0.85
CA TYR A 181 -41.02 3.96 2.25
C TYR A 181 -39.60 3.44 2.49
N PHE A 182 -38.95 2.85 1.48
CA PHE A 182 -37.58 2.33 1.61
C PHE A 182 -36.51 3.41 1.50
N THR A 183 -36.88 4.60 1.01
CA THR A 183 -35.97 5.72 0.72
C THR A 183 -35.04 6.09 1.88
N PRO A 184 -35.49 6.18 3.16
CA PRO A 184 -34.61 6.52 4.29
C PRO A 184 -33.58 5.43 4.64
N TYR A 185 -33.78 4.20 4.17
CA TYR A 185 -32.89 3.07 4.46
C TYR A 185 -31.80 2.89 3.42
N ILE A 186 -31.91 3.56 2.26
CA ILE A 186 -31.00 3.33 1.13
C ILE A 186 -29.57 3.74 1.49
N ASP A 187 -29.35 4.96 1.99
CA ASP A 187 -28.01 5.44 2.36
C ASP A 187 -27.35 4.63 3.48
N PRO A 188 -28.03 4.32 4.60
CA PRO A 188 -27.49 3.40 5.60
C PRO A 188 -27.19 2.00 5.06
N LEU A 189 -28.03 1.45 4.18
CA LEU A 189 -27.78 0.13 3.57
C LEU A 189 -26.54 0.15 2.68
N ILE A 190 -26.40 1.19 1.86
CA ILE A 190 -25.23 1.40 1.01
C ILE A 190 -23.98 1.53 1.86
N LEU A 191 -24.02 2.36 2.90
CA LEU A 191 -22.90 2.55 3.79
C LEU A 191 -22.50 1.24 4.46
N ALA A 192 -23.46 0.44 4.93
CA ALA A 192 -23.21 -0.87 5.52
C ALA A 192 -22.54 -1.83 4.53
N ILE A 193 -23.09 -1.96 3.32
CA ILE A 193 -22.52 -2.82 2.27
C ILE A 193 -21.11 -2.36 1.90
N LEU A 194 -20.95 -1.06 1.60
CA LEU A 194 -19.69 -0.47 1.20
C LEU A 194 -18.61 -0.71 2.27
N THR A 195 -18.89 -0.40 3.53
CA THR A 195 -17.92 -0.55 4.62
C THR A 195 -17.60 -2.01 4.93
N ALA A 196 -18.57 -2.92 4.82
CA ALA A 196 -18.35 -4.36 4.99
C ALA A 196 -17.41 -4.95 3.92
N PHE A 197 -17.47 -4.49 2.67
CA PHE A 197 -16.54 -4.91 1.62
C PHE A 197 -15.21 -4.15 1.68
N LEU A 198 -15.25 -2.86 2.00
CA LEU A 198 -14.07 -2.01 1.96
C LEU A 198 -13.07 -2.38 3.05
N ILE A 199 -13.52 -2.85 4.22
CA ILE A 199 -12.66 -3.21 5.37
C ILE A 199 -11.60 -4.29 5.04
N PHE A 200 -11.85 -5.16 4.06
CA PHE A 200 -10.90 -6.20 3.66
C PHE A 200 -9.65 -5.64 3.00
N VAL A 201 -9.76 -4.50 2.32
CA VAL A 201 -8.63 -3.85 1.63
C VAL A 201 -7.56 -3.35 2.61
N PRO A 202 -7.87 -2.47 3.58
CA PRO A 202 -6.88 -2.05 4.57
C PRO A 202 -6.46 -3.21 5.48
N MET A 203 -7.32 -4.21 5.74
CA MET A 203 -6.93 -5.39 6.52
C MET A 203 -5.82 -6.21 5.84
N SER A 204 -5.92 -6.42 4.52
CA SER A 204 -4.83 -7.06 3.77
C SER A 204 -3.56 -6.21 3.80
N ALA A 205 -3.68 -4.90 3.64
CA ALA A 205 -2.53 -4.00 3.69
C ALA A 205 -1.82 -4.01 5.05
N VAL A 206 -2.58 -4.02 6.17
CA VAL A 206 -2.01 -4.16 7.52
C VAL A 206 -1.31 -5.50 7.66
N ARG A 207 -1.92 -6.60 7.21
CA ARG A 207 -1.31 -7.94 7.28
C ARG A 207 0.04 -7.98 6.57
N ASP A 208 0.13 -7.43 5.37
CA ASP A 208 1.37 -7.42 4.59
C ASP A 208 2.41 -6.49 5.21
N ALA A 209 2.02 -5.32 5.71
CA ALA A 209 2.93 -4.42 6.40
C ALA A 209 3.44 -5.00 7.74
N MET A 210 2.61 -5.74 8.48
CA MET A 210 3.03 -6.46 9.69
C MET A 210 4.03 -7.58 9.35
N ARG A 211 3.86 -8.28 8.23
CA ARG A 211 4.85 -9.27 7.76
C ARG A 211 6.21 -8.65 7.51
N ASP A 212 6.25 -7.47 6.89
CA ASP A 212 7.49 -6.71 6.70
C ASP A 212 8.10 -6.27 8.03
N ILE A 213 7.30 -5.85 9.03
CA ILE A 213 7.79 -5.50 10.37
C ILE A 213 8.40 -6.71 11.08
N PHE A 214 7.74 -7.87 10.99
CA PHE A 214 8.22 -9.13 11.57
C PHE A 214 9.31 -9.81 10.73
N ARG A 215 9.78 -9.19 9.64
CA ARG A 215 10.85 -9.70 8.77
C ARG A 215 10.54 -11.09 8.21
N ILE A 216 9.26 -11.37 7.92
CA ILE A 216 8.85 -12.65 7.35
C ILE A 216 9.39 -12.74 5.92
N ALA A 217 9.98 -13.90 5.57
CA ALA A 217 10.57 -14.12 4.26
C ALA A 217 9.52 -13.95 3.14
N PRO A 218 9.85 -13.21 2.06
CA PRO A 218 8.95 -13.08 0.93
C PRO A 218 8.74 -14.44 0.23
N VAL A 219 7.48 -14.74 -0.08
CA VAL A 219 7.06 -16.02 -0.69
C VAL A 219 7.83 -16.26 -2.00
N GLY A 220 8.43 -17.44 -2.14
CA GLY A 220 9.13 -17.90 -3.34
C GLY A 220 10.58 -17.41 -3.51
N LEU A 221 11.00 -16.32 -2.84
CA LEU A 221 12.40 -15.88 -2.92
C LEU A 221 13.33 -16.80 -2.12
N ASP A 222 12.91 -17.19 -0.92
CA ASP A 222 13.67 -18.12 -0.07
C ASP A 222 13.83 -19.49 -0.74
N GLU A 223 12.75 -20.03 -1.32
CA GLU A 223 12.78 -21.29 -2.07
C GLU A 223 13.76 -21.22 -3.24
N ARG A 224 13.68 -20.18 -4.08
CA ARG A 224 14.59 -19.99 -5.21
C ARG A 224 16.05 -19.86 -4.78
N ILE A 225 16.31 -19.19 -3.65
CA ILE A 225 17.68 -19.06 -3.10
C ILE A 225 18.18 -20.41 -2.61
N ARG A 226 17.35 -21.18 -1.89
CA ARG A 226 17.71 -22.50 -1.38
C ARG A 226 17.99 -23.49 -2.50
N GLU A 227 17.14 -23.54 -3.53
CA GLU A 227 17.36 -24.41 -4.70
C GLU A 227 18.71 -24.14 -5.36
N PHE A 228 19.06 -22.86 -5.56
CA PHE A 228 20.35 -22.48 -6.12
C PHE A 228 21.53 -22.83 -5.19
N LEU A 229 21.40 -22.56 -3.89
CA LEU A 229 22.46 -22.87 -2.93
C LEU A 229 22.68 -24.38 -2.76
N ASP A 230 21.63 -25.20 -2.89
CA ASP A 230 21.71 -26.65 -2.87
C ASP A 230 22.52 -27.20 -4.06
N GLU A 231 22.38 -26.60 -5.24
CA GLU A 231 23.20 -26.92 -6.42
C GLU A 231 24.66 -26.47 -6.23
N LEU A 232 24.85 -25.26 -5.70
CA LEU A 232 26.15 -24.66 -5.48
C LEU A 232 26.98 -25.43 -4.44
N ILE A 233 26.34 -25.94 -3.37
CA ILE A 233 26.99 -26.85 -2.41
C ILE A 233 27.58 -28.06 -3.12
N LYS A 234 26.80 -28.70 -4.01
CA LYS A 234 27.22 -29.92 -4.70
C LYS A 234 28.34 -29.66 -5.69
N GLN A 235 28.31 -28.53 -6.38
CA GLN A 235 29.32 -28.15 -7.36
C GLN A 235 30.68 -27.83 -6.73
N HIS A 236 30.67 -27.21 -5.56
CA HIS A 236 31.88 -26.76 -4.87
C HIS A 236 32.30 -27.65 -3.69
N ASP A 237 31.61 -28.77 -3.45
CA ASP A 237 31.87 -29.69 -2.32
C ASP A 237 31.88 -28.96 -0.96
N PHE A 238 30.92 -28.07 -0.75
CA PHE A 238 30.72 -27.39 0.53
C PHE A 238 29.98 -28.30 1.52
N LYS A 239 30.12 -28.01 2.82
CA LYS A 239 29.47 -28.82 3.86
C LYS A 239 27.99 -28.52 3.99
N THR A 240 27.65 -27.25 4.21
CA THR A 240 26.27 -26.80 4.45
C THR A 240 26.16 -25.28 4.26
N TYR A 241 24.94 -24.75 4.26
CA TYR A 241 24.68 -23.31 4.31
C TYR A 241 23.54 -23.00 5.26
N THR A 242 23.50 -21.74 5.71
CA THR A 242 22.32 -21.13 6.31
C THR A 242 22.00 -19.84 5.55
N SER A 243 20.72 -19.63 5.25
CA SER A 243 20.24 -18.43 4.56
C SER A 243 19.11 -17.77 5.34
N TYR A 244 19.23 -16.45 5.49
CA TYR A 244 18.22 -15.59 6.09
C TYR A 244 17.78 -14.56 5.05
N VAL A 245 16.49 -14.60 4.72
CA VAL A 245 15.89 -13.68 3.75
C VAL A 245 14.79 -12.90 4.45
N ALA A 246 14.95 -11.58 4.49
CA ALA A 246 13.97 -10.68 5.07
C ALA A 246 13.67 -9.53 4.10
N LYS A 247 12.42 -9.07 4.11
CA LYS A 247 12.01 -7.85 3.41
C LYS A 247 11.52 -6.84 4.42
N ILE A 248 11.98 -5.58 4.28
CA ILE A 248 11.56 -4.46 5.13
C ILE A 248 11.23 -3.29 4.20
N GLY A 249 9.93 -3.08 3.96
CA GLY A 249 9.47 -2.08 3.00
C GLY A 249 10.02 -2.38 1.60
N ARG A 250 10.87 -1.50 1.08
CA ARG A 250 11.54 -1.67 -0.23
C ARG A 250 12.90 -2.35 -0.16
N ALA A 251 13.45 -2.55 1.04
CA ALA A 251 14.76 -3.16 1.21
C ALA A 251 14.67 -4.69 1.37
N GLN A 252 15.61 -5.41 0.75
CA GLN A 252 15.77 -6.85 0.90
C GLN A 252 17.08 -7.11 1.63
N PHE A 253 17.01 -7.84 2.74
CA PHE A 253 18.15 -8.28 3.51
C PHE A 253 18.33 -9.77 3.27
N ILE A 254 19.45 -10.14 2.67
CA ILE A 254 19.81 -11.51 2.34
C ILE A 254 21.16 -11.78 2.99
N GLU A 255 21.18 -12.67 3.96
CA GLU A 255 22.40 -13.12 4.63
C GLU A 255 22.57 -14.60 4.35
N ILE A 256 23.73 -14.96 3.78
CA ILE A 256 24.06 -16.33 3.41
C ILE A 256 25.38 -16.67 4.08
N HIS A 257 25.37 -17.74 4.86
CA HIS A 257 26.53 -18.27 5.54
C HIS A 257 26.83 -19.66 4.95
N ILE A 258 27.99 -19.81 4.33
CA ILE A 258 28.42 -21.05 3.67
C ILE A 258 29.52 -21.69 4.51
N VAL A 259 29.33 -22.94 4.88
CA VAL A 259 30.32 -23.74 5.58
C VAL A 259 31.17 -24.50 4.56
N VAL A 260 32.47 -24.20 4.54
CA VAL A 260 33.44 -24.84 3.66
C VAL A 260 34.29 -25.86 4.43
N PRO A 261 34.83 -26.90 3.78
CA PRO A 261 35.84 -27.78 4.38
C PRO A 261 37.07 -26.99 4.90
N MET A 262 37.72 -27.47 5.97
CA MET A 262 38.90 -26.81 6.55
C MET A 262 40.09 -26.78 5.58
N ASP A 263 40.16 -27.78 4.71
CA ASP A 263 41.17 -27.98 3.66
C ASP A 263 40.71 -27.44 2.30
N TYR A 264 39.60 -26.67 2.26
CA TYR A 264 39.09 -26.12 1.01
C TYR A 264 40.17 -25.25 0.34
N PRO A 265 40.50 -25.50 -0.95
CA PRO A 265 41.62 -24.84 -1.62
C PRO A 265 41.29 -23.39 -1.98
N ILE A 266 41.46 -22.48 -1.00
CA ILE A 266 41.33 -21.04 -1.21
C ILE A 266 42.68 -20.50 -1.67
N SER A 267 42.86 -20.38 -2.98
CA SER A 267 44.06 -19.79 -3.57
C SER A 267 44.15 -18.28 -3.34
N SER A 268 43.02 -17.57 -3.39
CA SER A 268 42.93 -16.14 -3.11
C SER A 268 41.51 -15.72 -2.72
N ILE A 269 41.35 -14.50 -2.22
CA ILE A 269 40.03 -13.90 -1.95
C ILE A 269 39.19 -13.82 -3.24
N GLU A 270 39.83 -13.66 -4.41
CA GLU A 270 39.16 -13.61 -5.71
C GLU A 270 38.34 -14.87 -6.00
N THR A 271 38.81 -16.04 -5.53
CA THR A 271 38.07 -17.31 -5.68
C THR A 271 36.74 -17.25 -4.93
N LEU A 272 36.73 -16.70 -3.71
CA LEU A 272 35.51 -16.51 -2.92
C LEU A 272 34.62 -15.43 -3.55
N ASP A 273 35.19 -14.34 -4.05
CA ASP A 273 34.43 -13.28 -4.70
C ASP A 273 33.76 -13.73 -6.00
N LYS A 274 34.37 -14.67 -6.76
CA LYS A 274 33.71 -15.30 -7.91
C LYS A 274 32.43 -16.03 -7.50
N ILE A 275 32.48 -16.80 -6.42
CA ILE A 275 31.31 -17.50 -5.88
C ILE A 275 30.27 -16.48 -5.36
N ARG A 276 30.70 -15.41 -4.68
CA ARG A 276 29.80 -14.32 -4.25
C ARG A 276 29.07 -13.69 -5.43
N ASN A 277 29.79 -13.42 -6.52
CA ASN A 277 29.22 -12.83 -7.72
C ASN A 277 28.23 -13.78 -8.40
N GLU A 278 28.52 -15.08 -8.43
CA GLU A 278 27.61 -16.09 -8.96
C GLU A 278 26.30 -16.14 -8.17
N ILE A 279 26.39 -16.18 -6.84
CA ILE A 279 25.22 -16.09 -5.93
C ILE A 279 24.46 -14.78 -6.15
N ALA A 280 25.17 -13.65 -6.23
CA ALA A 280 24.55 -12.34 -6.43
C ALA A 280 23.78 -12.26 -7.77
N LEU A 281 24.30 -12.88 -8.84
CA LEU A 281 23.65 -12.97 -10.14
C LEU A 281 22.42 -13.88 -10.12
N ALA A 282 22.51 -15.03 -9.45
CA ALA A 282 21.39 -15.97 -9.33
C ALA A 282 20.19 -15.36 -8.60
N ILE A 283 20.44 -14.59 -7.54
CA ILE A 283 19.41 -13.88 -6.76
C ILE A 283 18.68 -12.84 -7.63
N GLY A 284 19.38 -12.12 -8.51
CA GLY A 284 18.80 -11.16 -9.46
C GLY A 284 19.55 -9.82 -9.54
N GLU A 285 18.92 -8.80 -10.13
CA GLU A 285 19.55 -7.48 -10.34
C GLU A 285 20.03 -6.82 -9.03
N ASP A 286 21.19 -6.18 -9.12
CA ASP A 286 21.75 -5.37 -8.03
C ASP A 286 20.98 -4.07 -7.89
N THR A 287 19.93 -4.09 -7.06
CA THR A 287 19.17 -2.89 -6.74
C THR A 287 19.83 -2.16 -5.57
N PRO A 288 19.79 -0.80 -5.52
CA PRO A 288 20.33 -0.03 -4.39
C PRO A 288 19.68 -0.33 -3.03
N GLN A 289 18.60 -1.13 -3.03
CA GLN A 289 17.83 -1.52 -1.86
C GLN A 289 18.10 -2.97 -1.43
N ARG A 290 18.99 -3.69 -2.13
CA ARG A 290 19.41 -5.04 -1.77
C ARG A 290 20.64 -4.99 -0.87
N TRP A 291 20.50 -5.52 0.33
CA TRP A 291 21.59 -5.78 1.27
C TRP A 291 21.93 -7.27 1.20
N LEU A 292 23.04 -7.61 0.56
CA LEU A 292 23.52 -8.98 0.42
C LEU A 292 24.81 -9.17 1.22
N THR A 293 24.79 -10.07 2.19
CA THR A 293 25.98 -10.48 2.95
C THR A 293 26.23 -11.96 2.68
N ILE A 294 27.43 -12.29 2.19
CA ILE A 294 27.86 -13.67 1.97
C ILE A 294 29.13 -13.94 2.76
N ALA A 295 29.02 -14.77 3.79
CA ALA A 295 30.10 -15.19 4.65
C ALA A 295 30.50 -16.64 4.36
N PHE A 296 31.80 -16.90 4.32
CA PHE A 296 32.36 -18.25 4.26
C PHE A 296 33.05 -18.54 5.59
N THR A 297 32.79 -19.71 6.16
CA THR A 297 33.40 -20.17 7.42
C THR A 297 33.73 -21.65 7.32
N ALA A 298 34.81 -22.09 7.95
CA ALA A 298 35.07 -23.52 8.10
C ALA A 298 34.51 -24.09 9.42
N ASN A 299 34.03 -23.20 10.30
CA ASN A 299 33.50 -23.51 11.61
C ASN A 299 31.99 -23.27 11.64
N GLU A 300 31.24 -24.34 11.90
CA GLU A 300 29.78 -24.40 11.97
C GLU A 300 29.19 -23.58 13.13
N ASN A 301 29.99 -23.10 14.10
CA ASN A 301 29.49 -22.25 15.17
C ASN A 301 29.22 -20.80 14.72
N TRP A 302 29.58 -20.44 13.48
CA TRP A 302 29.42 -19.08 12.92
C TRP A 302 28.29 -18.99 11.88
N ILE A 303 27.42 -19.99 11.82
CA ILE A 303 26.20 -20.01 11.00
C ILE A 303 24.95 -19.90 11.87
#